data_AF-A0A930IYT3-F1
#
_entry.id   AF-A0A930IYT3-F1
#
_cell.length_a   1.000
_cell.length_b   1.000
_cell.length_c   1.000
_cell.angle_alpha   90.00
_cell.angle_beta   90.00
_cell.angle_gamma   90.00
#
_symmetry.space_group_name_H-M   'P 1'
#
loop_
_entity.id
_entity.type
_entity.pdbx_description
1 polymer ?
#
loop_
_entity_poly.entity_id
_entity_poly.type
_entity_poly.pdbx_seq_one_letter_code
_entity_poly.pdbx_strand_id
1 'polypeptide(L)'
;MKKLLDCIYRIFEKFAAIGSDKYLHLIAGLIVAFVLGKLFAHVEAWAYPAIVGVLLLMVAKECVDYYLRKEQFDFKDVAAGLVGSVIGVLMCLL
;
A
#
# COMPACT_ATOMS: atom_id res chain seq x y z
N MET A 1 20.36 -11.37 26.69
CA MET A 1 20.81 -10.24 25.84
C MET A 1 21.00 -10.64 24.39
N LYS A 2 21.83 -11.65 24.06
CA LYS A 2 22.03 -12.11 22.66
C LYS A 2 20.73 -12.50 21.93
N LYS A 3 19.87 -13.32 22.55
CA LYS A 3 18.58 -13.73 21.96
C LYS A 3 17.63 -12.58 21.59
N LEU A 4 17.63 -11.48 22.34
CA LEU A 4 16.78 -10.32 22.04
C LEU A 4 17.31 -9.56 20.83
N LEU A 5 18.64 -9.36 20.80
CA LEU A 5 19.33 -8.71 19.69
C LEU A 5 19.15 -9.51 18.39
N ASP A 6 19.29 -10.84 18.45
CA ASP A 6 19.10 -11.74 17.30
C ASP A 6 17.65 -11.68 16.76
N CYS A 7 16.66 -11.55 17.65
CA CYS A 7 15.26 -11.39 17.26
C CYS A 7 15.05 -10.06 16.52
N ILE A 8 15.61 -8.98 17.04
CA ILE A 8 15.55 -7.64 16.44
C ILE A 8 16.23 -7.64 15.07
N TYR A 9 17.44 -8.22 14.96
CA TYR A 9 18.14 -8.34 13.68
C TYR A 9 17.34 -9.14 12.64
N ARG A 10 16.68 -10.23 13.03
CA ARG A 10 15.79 -10.97 12.11
C ARG A 10 14.59 -10.16 11.63
N ILE A 11 14.08 -9.26 12.47
CA ILE A 11 13.01 -8.34 12.08
C ILE A 11 13.55 -7.29 11.10
N PHE A 12 14.69 -6.67 11.40
CA PHE A 12 15.33 -5.71 10.51
C PHE A 12 15.76 -6.32 9.17
N GLU A 13 16.26 -7.55 9.17
CA GLU A 13 16.63 -8.28 7.96
C GLU A 13 15.38 -8.57 7.10
N LYS A 14 14.25 -8.89 7.74
CA LYS A 14 12.96 -9.00 7.04
C LYS A 14 12.47 -7.66 6.50
N PHE A 15 12.65 -6.55 7.22
CA PHE A 15 12.31 -5.22 6.72
C PHE A 15 13.25 -4.75 5.61
N ALA A 16 14.53 -5.09 5.66
CA ALA A 16 15.50 -4.81 4.61
C ALA A 16 15.25 -5.65 3.35
N ALA A 17 14.68 -6.85 3.52
CA ALA A 17 14.19 -7.67 2.41
C ALA A 17 12.92 -7.11 1.76
N ILE A 18 12.21 -6.17 2.40
CA ILE A 18 11.14 -5.41 1.76
C ILE A 18 11.82 -4.35 0.88
N GLY A 19 11.82 -4.58 -0.43
CA GLY A 19 12.40 -3.65 -1.41
C GLY A 19 11.79 -2.25 -1.33
N SER A 20 12.58 -1.23 -1.68
CA SER A 20 12.17 0.18 -1.69
C SER A 20 10.87 0.44 -2.46
N ASP A 21 10.63 -0.35 -3.51
CA ASP A 21 9.44 -0.29 -4.34
C ASP A 21 8.13 -0.51 -3.54
N LYS A 22 8.15 -1.40 -2.54
CA LYS A 22 6.99 -1.66 -1.67
C LYS A 22 6.61 -0.44 -0.84
N TYR A 23 7.61 0.31 -0.36
CA TYR A 23 7.36 1.54 0.38
C TYR A 23 6.80 2.64 -0.52
N LEU A 24 7.21 2.67 -1.79
CA LEU A 24 6.63 3.59 -2.76
C LEU A 24 5.15 3.27 -3.01
N HIS A 25 4.81 2.00 -3.17
CA HIS A 25 3.43 1.54 -3.29
C HIS A 25 2.58 1.87 -2.05
N LEU A 26 3.13 1.68 -0.85
CA LEU A 26 2.50 2.09 0.40
C LEU A 26 2.19 3.60 0.41
N ILE A 27 3.17 4.45 0.11
CA ILE A 27 3.01 5.90 0.09
C ILE A 27 2.00 6.32 -1.00
N ALA A 28 2.07 5.70 -2.18
CA ALA A 28 1.14 5.96 -3.27
C ALA A 28 -0.31 5.63 -2.88
N GLY A 29 -0.54 4.45 -2.29
CA GLY A 29 -1.86 4.04 -1.81
C GLY A 29 -2.41 4.99 -0.75
N LEU A 30 -1.55 5.46 0.17
CA LEU A 30 -1.89 6.45 1.19
C LEU A 30 -2.33 7.77 0.56
N ILE A 31 -1.50 8.35 -0.30
CA ILE A 31 -1.77 9.65 -0.92
C ILE A 31 -3.06 9.59 -1.73
N VAL A 32 -3.23 8.55 -2.57
CA VAL A 32 -4.42 8.41 -3.40
C VAL A 32 -5.67 8.27 -2.54
N ALA A 33 -5.66 7.41 -1.52
CA ALA A 33 -6.83 7.24 -0.64
C ALA A 33 -7.16 8.50 0.16
N PHE A 34 -6.14 9.22 0.65
CA PHE A 34 -6.34 10.48 1.36
C PHE A 34 -6.99 11.53 0.43
N VAL A 35 -6.47 11.69 -0.79
CA VAL A 35 -7.02 12.63 -1.77
C VAL A 35 -8.45 12.25 -2.15
N LEU A 36 -8.73 10.98 -2.42
CA LEU A 36 -10.09 10.50 -2.69
C LEU A 36 -11.01 10.74 -1.49
N GLY A 37 -10.53 10.54 -0.27
CA GLY A 37 -11.30 10.81 0.94
C GLY A 37 -11.66 12.28 1.11
N LYS A 38 -10.72 13.19 0.81
CA LYS A 38 -11.00 14.64 0.83
C LYS A 38 -11.96 15.06 -0.28
N LEU A 39 -11.85 14.46 -1.48
CA LEU A 39 -12.76 14.73 -2.60
C LEU A 39 -14.19 14.23 -2.34
N PHE A 40 -14.31 13.08 -1.68
CA PHE A 40 -15.58 12.43 -1.40
C PHE A 40 -16.09 12.67 0.03
N ALA A 41 -15.58 13.68 0.73
CA ALA A 41 -15.91 13.93 2.14
C ALA A 41 -17.42 14.10 2.45
N HIS A 42 -18.22 14.44 1.43
CA HIS A 42 -19.68 14.61 1.54
C HIS A 42 -20.48 13.40 1.03
N VAL A 43 -19.81 12.33 0.61
CA VAL A 43 -20.46 11.08 0.17
C VAL A 43 -20.50 10.13 1.35
N GLU A 44 -21.69 9.57 1.64
CA GLU A 44 -21.79 8.53 2.66
C GLU A 44 -20.90 7.33 2.31
N ALA A 45 -20.25 6.76 3.32
CA ALA A 45 -19.35 5.62 3.18
C ALA A 45 -18.19 5.83 2.17
N TRP A 46 -17.73 7.07 1.93
CA TRP A 46 -16.65 7.43 1.01
C TRP A 46 -15.34 6.63 1.18
N ALA A 47 -15.08 6.11 2.38
CA ALA A 47 -13.92 5.28 2.66
C ALA A 47 -13.89 3.99 1.82
N TYR A 48 -15.07 3.40 1.54
CA TYR A 48 -15.17 2.19 0.74
C TYR A 48 -14.71 2.40 -0.72
N PRO A 49 -15.27 3.35 -1.51
CA PRO A 49 -14.80 3.59 -2.86
C PRO A 49 -13.35 4.10 -2.91
N ALA A 50 -12.84 4.78 -1.86
CA ALA A 50 -11.43 5.15 -1.79
C ALA A 50 -10.51 3.92 -1.71
N ILE A 51 -10.79 2.97 -0.81
CA ILE A 51 -9.98 1.74 -0.66
C ILE A 51 -10.11 0.83 -1.88
N VAL A 52 -11.34 0.61 -2.38
CA VAL A 52 -11.57 -0.21 -3.57
C VAL A 52 -10.93 0.44 -4.80
N GLY A 53 -11.00 1.76 -4.93
CA GLY A 53 -10.34 2.50 -5.99
C GLY A 53 -8.83 2.27 -5.99
N VAL A 54 -8.18 2.31 -4.82
CA VAL A 54 -6.75 1.97 -4.72
C VAL A 54 -6.49 0.50 -5.04
N LEU A 55 -7.30 -0.44 -4.56
CA LEU A 55 -7.14 -1.85 -4.91
C LEU A 55 -7.17 -2.08 -6.43
N LEU A 56 -8.15 -1.49 -7.11
CA LEU A 56 -8.27 -1.58 -8.56
C LEU A 56 -7.07 -0.94 -9.27
N LEU A 57 -6.61 0.23 -8.80
CA LEU A 57 -5.43 0.91 -9.35
C LEU A 57 -4.18 0.04 -9.23
N MET A 58 -3.97 -0.59 -8.08
CA MET A 58 -2.81 -1.44 -7.82
C MET A 58 -2.82 -2.71 -8.66
N VAL A 59 -3.98 -3.38 -8.75
CA VAL A 59 -4.13 -4.55 -9.63
C VAL A 59 -3.92 -4.16 -11.08
N ALA A 60 -4.46 -3.02 -11.52
CA ALA A 60 -4.28 -2.52 -12.89
C ALA A 60 -2.81 -2.21 -13.19
N LYS A 61 -2.08 -1.57 -12.26
CA LYS A 61 -0.64 -1.31 -12.39
C LYS A 61 0.14 -2.61 -12.55
N GLU A 62 -0.09 -3.60 -11.68
CA GLU A 62 0.60 -4.90 -11.77
C GLU A 62 0.22 -5.68 -13.04
N CYS A 63 -1.01 -5.54 -13.54
CA CYS A 63 -1.38 -6.08 -14.85
C CYS A 63 -0.60 -5.38 -15.97
N VAL A 64 -0.45 -4.05 -15.94
CA VAL A 64 0.34 -3.30 -16.93
C VAL A 64 1.80 -3.75 -16.91
N ASP A 65 2.40 -3.91 -15.74
CA ASP A 65 3.79 -4.37 -15.60
C ASP A 65 3.96 -5.80 -16.13
N TYR A 66 3.01 -6.69 -15.83
CA TYR A 66 3.01 -8.05 -16.36
C TYR A 66 2.90 -8.09 -17.89
N TYR A 67 1.91 -7.39 -18.46
CA TYR A 67 1.63 -7.50 -19.89
C TYR A 67 2.58 -6.69 -20.77
N LEU A 68 2.91 -5.46 -20.35
CA LEU A 68 3.70 -4.51 -21.15
C LEU A 68 5.19 -4.55 -20.81
N ARG A 69 5.56 -4.72 -19.53
CA ARG A 69 6.95 -4.71 -19.07
C ARG A 69 7.56 -6.10 -18.87
N LYS A 70 6.73 -7.15 -18.94
CA LYS A 70 7.14 -8.56 -18.73
C LYS A 70 7.70 -8.81 -17.33
N GLU A 71 7.30 -8.01 -16.36
CA GLU A 71 7.62 -8.21 -14.94
C GLU A 71 6.66 -9.25 -14.34
N GLN A 72 7.01 -9.86 -13.20
CA GLN A 72 6.10 -10.77 -12.50
C GLN A 72 5.07 -9.96 -11.73
N PHE A 73 3.80 -10.41 -11.77
CA PHE A 73 2.75 -9.78 -10.97
C PHE A 73 3.06 -9.97 -9.48
N ASP A 74 3.27 -8.88 -8.75
CA ASP A 74 3.65 -8.94 -7.34
C ASP A 74 2.50 -8.55 -6.42
N PHE A 75 1.86 -9.56 -5.83
CA PHE A 75 0.80 -9.38 -4.83
C PHE A 75 1.22 -8.58 -3.60
N LYS A 76 2.51 -8.54 -3.27
CA LYS A 76 2.99 -7.73 -2.14
C LYS A 76 2.97 -6.24 -2.48
N ASP A 77 3.08 -5.83 -3.74
CA ASP A 77 2.91 -4.42 -4.12
C ASP A 77 1.46 -4.03 -3.99
N VAL A 78 0.53 -4.87 -4.47
CA VAL A 78 -0.92 -4.70 -4.25
C VAL A 78 -1.23 -4.58 -2.75
N ALA A 79 -0.69 -5.49 -1.94
CA ALA A 79 -0.89 -5.45 -0.49
C ALA A 79 -0.30 -4.18 0.14
N ALA A 80 0.89 -3.73 -0.27
CA ALA A 80 1.49 -2.51 0.23
C ALA A 80 0.62 -1.29 -0.10
N GLY A 81 0.11 -1.18 -1.32
CA GLY A 81 -0.83 -0.12 -1.72
C GLY A 81 -2.13 -0.16 -0.92
N LEU A 82 -2.67 -1.35 -0.62
CA LEU A 82 -3.87 -1.51 0.20
C LEU A 82 -3.65 -1.10 1.67
N VAL A 83 -2.49 -1.45 2.25
CA VAL A 83 -2.13 -0.99 3.61
C VAL A 83 -2.00 0.53 3.61
N GLY A 84 -1.36 1.10 2.58
CA GLY A 84 -1.29 2.54 2.36
C GLY A 84 -2.67 3.18 2.35
N SER A 85 -3.62 2.64 1.59
CA SER A 85 -4.97 3.22 1.47
C SER A 85 -5.74 3.23 2.78
N VAL A 86 -5.63 2.17 3.58
CA VAL A 86 -6.22 2.14 4.93
C VAL A 86 -5.64 3.24 5.81
N ILE A 87 -4.32 3.44 5.79
CA ILE A 87 -3.68 4.54 6.53
C ILE A 87 -4.19 5.91 6.04
N GLY A 88 -4.26 6.10 4.71
CA GLY A 88 -4.75 7.34 4.11
C GLY A 88 -6.20 7.67 4.52
N VAL A 89 -7.07 6.66 4.54
CA VAL A 89 -8.46 6.80 5.04
C VAL A 89 -8.47 7.17 6.52
N LEU A 90 -7.67 6.49 7.36
CA LEU A 90 -7.60 6.81 8.79
C LEU A 90 -7.16 8.26 9.03
N MET A 91 -6.23 8.78 8.22
CA MET A 91 -5.80 10.18 8.30
C MET A 91 -6.90 11.19 7.94
N CYS A 92 -7.93 10.80 7.20
CA CYS A 92 -9.08 11.66 6.92
C CYS A 92 -10.16 11.60 8.02
N LEU A 93 -10.09 10.63 8.93
CA LEU A 93 -11.04 10.44 10.02
C LEU A 93 -10.58 11.05 11.36
N LEU A 94 -9.28 11.39 11.46
CA LEU A 94 -8.68 12.14 12.57
C LEU A 94 -8.90 13.64 12.41
#